data_AF-A0A628ZAB8-F1
#
_entry.id   AF-A0A628ZAB8-F1
#
_cell.length_a   1.000
_cell.length_b   1.000
_cell.length_c   1.000
_cell.angle_alpha   90.00
_cell.angle_beta   90.00
_cell.angle_gamma   90.00
#
_symmetry.space_group_name_H-M   'P 1'
#
loop_
_entity.id
_entity.type
_entity.pdbx_description
1 polymer ?
#
loop_
_entity_poly.entity_id
_entity_poly.type
_entity_poly.pdbx_seq_one_letter_code
_entity_poly.pdbx_strand_id
1 'polypeptide(L)' 'MGAIFPALRMGRYEHHYVFCLPREDGPALIVAIFHERMDLMVRLADRLKGAD' A
#
# COMPACT_ATOMS: atom_id res chain seq x y z
N MET A 1 18.71 2.92 8.32
CA MET A 1 17.50 3.23 7.53
C MET A 1 16.52 2.06 7.70
N GLY A 2 15.63 2.11 8.69
CA GLY A 2 14.64 1.04 8.90
C GLY A 2 13.50 1.16 7.89
N ALA A 3 12.94 0.03 7.45
CA ALA A 3 11.73 0.06 6.63
C ALA A 3 10.59 0.68 7.46
N ILE A 4 9.98 1.75 6.95
CA ILE A 4 8.94 2.52 7.65
C ILE A 4 7.70 1.63 7.94
N PHE A 5 7.49 0.56 7.16
CA PHE A 5 6.52 -0.50 7.42
C PHE A 5 7.05 -1.86 6.93
N PRO A 6 7.72 -2.66 7.79
CA PRO A 6 8.45 -3.87 7.36
C PRO A 6 7.59 -4.94 6.68
N ALA A 7 6.28 -4.97 6.99
CA ALA A 7 5.35 -5.95 6.44
C ALA A 7 4.62 -5.48 5.18
N LEU A 8 4.72 -4.20 4.79
CA LEU A 8 4.01 -3.67 3.63
C LEU A 8 4.56 -4.28 2.34
N ARG A 9 3.66 -4.87 1.54
CA ARG A 9 3.97 -5.44 0.22
C ARG A 9 3.30 -4.59 -0.86
N MET A 10 3.89 -4.60 -2.05
CA MET A 10 3.35 -3.94 -3.24
C MET A 10 3.43 -4.87 -4.45
N GLY A 11 2.36 -4.89 -5.25
CA GLY A 11 2.34 -5.47 -6.58
C GLY A 11 1.78 -4.49 -7.60
N ARG A 12 2.17 -4.64 -8.87
CA ARG A 12 1.59 -3.88 -9.98
C ARG A 12 0.78 -4.80 -10.87
N TYR A 13 -0.42 -4.38 -11.25
CA TYR A 13 -1.25 -5.03 -12.25
C TYR A 13 -1.74 -3.97 -13.23
N GLU A 14 -1.37 -4.10 -14.50
CA GLU A 14 -1.56 -3.06 -15.51
C GLU A 14 -1.12 -1.68 -14.97
N HIS A 15 -1.99 -0.67 -15.05
CA HIS A 15 -1.74 0.69 -14.61
C HIS A 15 -1.98 0.92 -13.11
N HIS A 16 -2.15 -0.15 -12.31
CA HIS A 16 -2.49 -0.03 -10.90
C HIS A 16 -1.44 -0.65 -9.99
N TYR A 17 -1.12 0.08 -8.92
CA TYR A 17 -0.32 -0.39 -7.80
C TYR A 17 -1.23 -0.79 -6.64
N VAL A 18 -1.06 -2.02 -6.17
CA VAL A 18 -1.79 -2.62 -5.06
C VAL A 18 -0.84 -2.73 -3.87
N PHE A 19 -1.21 -2.11 -2.76
CA PHE A 19 -0.47 -2.17 -1.50
C PHE A 19 -1.22 -3.07 -0.52
N CYS A 20 -0.54 -4.02 0.11
CA CYS A 20 -1.17 -4.95 1.03
C CYS A 20 -0.31 -5.33 2.24
N LEU A 21 -0.97 -5.80 3.29
CA LEU A 21 -0.35 -6.39 4.46
C LEU A 21 -0.68 -7.88 4.52
N PRO A 22 0.31 -8.77 4.72
CA PRO A 22 0.05 -10.18 4.96
C PRO A 22 -0.76 -10.33 6.26
N ARG A 23 -1.66 -11.32 6.29
CA ARG A 23 -2.41 -11.73 7.48
C ARG A 23 -2.08 -13.20 7.74
N GLU A 24 -1.96 -13.58 9.00
CA GLU A 24 -1.62 -14.96 9.38
C GLU A 24 -2.69 -15.94 8.90
N ASP A 25 -3.96 -15.65 9.18
CA ASP A 25 -5.08 -16.53 8.82
C ASP A 25 -6.06 -15.85 7.86
N GLY A 26 -5.62 -15.61 6.63
CA GLY A 26 -6.51 -15.19 5.55
C GLY A 26 -5.85 -14.43 4.41
N PRO A 27 -6.66 -13.92 3.47
CA PRO A 27 -6.16 -13.11 2.36
C PRO A 27 -5.45 -11.83 2.86
N ALA A 28 -4.47 -11.36 2.09
CA ALA A 28 -3.78 -10.11 2.42
C ALA A 28 -4.77 -8.94 2.54
N LEU A 29 -4.56 -8.07 3.53
CA LEU A 29 -5.34 -6.84 3.68
C LEU A 29 -4.90 -5.85 2.61
N ILE A 30 -5.80 -5.48 1.70
CA ILE A 30 -5.53 -4.41 0.75
C ILE A 30 -5.61 -3.06 1.48
N VAL A 31 -4.50 -2.34 1.52
CA VAL A 31 -4.38 -1.03 2.18
C VAL A 31 -4.76 0.10 1.23
N ALA A 32 -4.32 -0.01 -0.03
CA ALA A 32 -4.58 0.96 -1.07
C ALA A 32 -4.44 0.35 -2.48
N ILE A 33 -5.19 0.91 -3.44
CA ILE A 33 -5.02 0.68 -4.87
C ILE A 33 -4.92 2.07 -5.53
N PHE A 34 -3.84 2.30 -6.27
CA PHE A 34 -3.60 3.58 -6.93
C PHE A 34 -3.28 3.39 -8.41
N HIS A 35 -3.75 4.33 -9.24
CA HIS A 35 -3.36 4.40 -10.63
C HIS A 35 -1.93 4.96 -10.74
N GLU A 36 -1.13 4.49 -11.71
CA GLU A 36 0.28 4.88 -11.92
C GLU A 36 0.49 6.36 -12.23
N ARG A 37 -0.58 7.05 -12.64
CA ARG A 37 -0.59 8.50 -12.92
C ARG A 37 -0.79 9.36 -11.68
N MET A 38 -1.01 8.75 -10.52
CA MET A 38 -1.16 9.45 -9.25
C MET A 38 0.20 9.64 -8.58
N ASP A 39 0.29 10.60 -7.67
CA ASP A 39 1.42 10.67 -6.74
C ASP A 39 1.30 9.54 -5.70
N LEU A 40 1.87 8.38 -6.04
CA LEU A 40 1.76 7.15 -5.27
C LEU A 40 2.27 7.32 -3.84
N MET A 41 3.40 8.03 -3.66
CA MET A 41 4.05 8.14 -2.37
C MET A 41 3.29 9.07 -1.43
N VAL A 42 2.81 10.20 -1.94
CA VAL A 42 1.99 11.14 -1.15
C VAL A 42 0.71 10.45 -0.70
N ARG A 43 -0.01 9.82 -1.63
CA ARG A 43 -1.30 9.19 -1.30
C ARG A 43 -1.15 7.98 -0.38
N LEU A 44 -0.07 7.22 -0.51
CA LEU A 44 0.21 6.11 0.40
C LEU A 44 0.52 6.64 1.81
N ALA A 45 1.33 7.68 1.92
CA ALA A 45 1.68 8.27 3.21
C ALA A 45 0.45 8.82 3.94
N ASP A 46 -0.43 9.54 3.23
CA ASP A 46 -1.66 10.07 3.79
C ASP A 46 -2.59 8.95 4.28
N ARG A 47 -2.71 7.87 3.50
CA ARG A 47 -3.52 6.70 3.88
C ARG A 47 -2.97 6.01 5.13
N LEU A 48 -1.65 5.88 5.27
CA LEU A 48 -1.00 5.19 6.39
C LEU A 48 -1.00 5.99 7.69
N LYS A 49 -1.07 7.32 7.63
CA LYS A 49 -1.15 8.19 8.81
C LYS A 49 -2.53 8.14 9.49
N GLY A 50 -3.54 7.56 8.83
CA GLY A 50 -4.94 7.66 9.24
C GLY A 50 -5.50 8.98 8.72
N ALA A 51 -6.57 8.91 7.91
CA ALA A 51 -7.28 10.12 7.50
C ALA A 51 -7.96 10.73 8.74
N ASP A 52 -7.84 12.05 8.92
CA ASP A 52 -8.72 12.83 9.79
C ASP A 52 -10.20 12.64 9.38
#